data_AF-A0ABD0YJV1-F1
#
_entry.id   AF-A0ABD0YJV1-F1
#
_cell.length_a   1.000
_cell.length_b   1.000
_cell.length_c   1.000
_cell.angle_alpha   90.00
_cell.angle_beta   90.00
_cell.angle_gamma   90.00
#
_symmetry.space_group_name_H-M   'P 1'
#
loop_
_entity.id
_entity.type
_entity.pdbx_description
1 polymer ?
#
loop_
_entity_poly.entity_id
_entity_poly.type
_entity_poly.pdbx_seq_one_letter_code
_entity_poly.pdbx_strand_id
1 'polypeptide(L)'
;MILESKNIKYDTIDITEPGKEAEKLFMQEHATAKDSKHPLPPQIFNEDEYCGDYDGFDLANENDELEIFLKMPISAAPVVNGAPKVTPHEVSKEKKNLNNLTTFGFLNFYQRN
;
A
#
# COMPACT_ATOMS: atom_id res chain seq x y z
N MET A 1 5.15 -13.21 6.80
CA MET A 1 5.51 -12.29 5.68
C MET A 1 6.72 -11.44 6.08
N ILE A 2 7.48 -10.86 5.13
CA ILE A 2 8.63 -9.99 5.45
C ILE A 2 8.25 -8.79 6.36
N LEU A 3 6.99 -8.36 6.30
CA LEU A 3 6.44 -7.30 7.13
C LEU A 3 6.51 -7.59 8.63
N GLU A 4 6.37 -8.85 9.04
CA GLU A 4 6.46 -9.24 10.46
C GLU A 4 7.88 -9.00 10.98
N SER A 5 8.90 -9.32 10.17
CA SER A 5 10.30 -9.05 10.50
C SER A 5 10.61 -7.55 10.59
N LYS A 6 9.95 -6.73 9.76
CA LYS A 6 10.06 -5.27 9.79
C LYS A 6 9.14 -4.63 10.85
N ASN A 7 8.44 -5.44 11.65
CA ASN A 7 7.55 -5.00 12.72
C ASN A 7 6.42 -4.07 12.23
N ILE A 8 6.02 -4.25 10.96
CA ILE A 8 4.96 -3.51 10.29
C ILE A 8 3.63 -4.24 10.53
N LYS A 9 2.62 -3.50 10.97
CA LYS A 9 1.27 -4.05 11.17
C LYS A 9 0.52 -4.09 9.85
N TYR A 10 -0.15 -5.20 9.59
CA TYR A 10 -1.00 -5.39 8.43
C TYR A 10 -2.16 -6.33 8.78
N ASP A 11 -3.21 -6.27 7.98
CA ASP A 11 -4.33 -7.21 8.00
C ASP A 11 -4.49 -7.89 6.65
N THR A 12 -4.93 -9.13 6.68
CA THR A 12 -5.17 -9.94 5.47
C THR A 12 -6.66 -10.12 5.31
N ILE A 13 -7.20 -9.53 4.25
CA ILE A 13 -8.61 -9.56 3.92
C ILE A 13 -8.81 -10.62 2.83
N ASP A 14 -9.45 -11.73 3.16
CA ASP A 14 -9.83 -12.72 2.15
C ASP A 14 -11.13 -12.30 1.44
N ILE A 15 -11.00 -11.88 0.19
CA ILE A 15 -12.13 -11.41 -0.61
C ILE A 15 -13.03 -12.54 -1.14
N THR A 16 -12.67 -13.81 -0.87
CA THR A 16 -13.48 -14.98 -1.20
C THR A 16 -14.43 -15.39 -0.08
N GLU A 17 -14.23 -14.88 1.14
CA GLU A 17 -15.08 -15.23 2.26
C GLU A 17 -16.50 -14.65 2.11
N PRO A 18 -17.53 -15.39 2.56
CA PRO A 18 -18.89 -14.88 2.57
C PRO A 18 -18.99 -13.66 3.49
N GLY A 19 -19.47 -12.54 2.96
CA GLY A 19 -19.56 -11.27 3.68
C GLY A 19 -18.44 -10.26 3.38
N LYS A 20 -17.45 -10.63 2.56
CA LYS A 20 -16.34 -9.76 2.11
C LYS A 20 -16.55 -9.16 0.72
N GLU A 21 -17.81 -9.07 0.28
CA GLU A 21 -18.14 -8.55 -1.05
C GLU A 21 -17.84 -7.06 -1.19
N ALA A 22 -17.97 -6.27 -0.12
CA ALA A 22 -17.64 -4.85 -0.14
C ALA A 22 -16.12 -4.64 -0.29
N GLU A 23 -15.33 -5.40 0.45
CA GLU A 23 -13.87 -5.44 0.38
C GLU A 23 -13.38 -5.88 -1.01
N LYS A 24 -14.03 -6.89 -1.59
CA LYS A 24 -13.78 -7.31 -2.97
C LYS A 24 -14.06 -6.18 -3.97
N LEU A 25 -15.18 -5.48 -3.82
CA LEU A 25 -15.55 -4.38 -4.70
C LEU A 25 -14.57 -3.21 -4.57
N PHE A 26 -14.25 -2.82 -3.33
CA PHE A 26 -13.25 -1.79 -3.03
C PHE A 26 -11.91 -2.08 -3.70
N MET A 27 -11.40 -3.31 -3.53
CA MET A 27 -10.17 -3.73 -4.21
C MET A 27 -10.29 -3.60 -5.73
N GLN A 28 -11.42 -3.99 -6.32
CA GLN A 28 -11.62 -3.92 -7.78
C GLN A 28 -11.76 -2.51 -8.33
N GLU A 29 -12.33 -1.58 -7.56
CA GLU A 29 -12.52 -0.18 -7.96
C GLU A 29 -11.27 0.67 -7.77
N HIS A 30 -10.47 0.39 -6.74
CA HIS A 30 -9.32 1.22 -6.37
C HIS A 30 -7.96 0.63 -6.77
N ALA A 31 -7.85 -0.67 -7.06
CA ALA A 31 -6.60 -1.26 -7.52
C ALA A 31 -6.44 -1.17 -9.04
N THR A 32 -5.20 -1.16 -9.50
CA THR A 32 -4.88 -1.11 -10.94
C THR A 32 -4.80 -2.53 -11.51
N ALA A 33 -5.61 -2.81 -12.53
CA ALA A 33 -5.51 -4.07 -13.27
C ALA A 33 -4.38 -3.98 -14.31
N LYS A 34 -3.46 -4.96 -14.31
CA LYS A 34 -2.41 -5.10 -15.34
C LYS A 34 -2.94 -5.82 -16.57
N ASP A 35 -3.08 -7.15 -16.48
CA ASP A 35 -3.35 -8.02 -17.64
C ASP A 35 -4.80 -8.53 -17.72
N SER A 36 -5.68 -8.00 -16.88
CA SER A 36 -7.04 -8.51 -16.70
C SER A 36 -8.07 -7.38 -16.65
N LYS A 37 -9.34 -7.74 -16.85
CA LYS A 37 -10.46 -6.79 -16.71
C LYS A 37 -10.59 -6.25 -15.27
N HIS A 38 -10.21 -7.05 -14.29
CA HIS A 38 -10.22 -6.70 -12.87
C HIS A 38 -8.86 -7.02 -12.25
N PRO A 39 -8.41 -6.23 -11.26
CA PRO A 39 -7.18 -6.50 -10.53
C PRO A 39 -7.27 -7.86 -9.84
N LEU A 40 -6.20 -8.64 -9.98
CA LEU A 40 -6.13 -9.97 -9.38
C LEU A 40 -5.39 -9.88 -8.04
N PRO A 41 -5.91 -10.50 -6.98
CA PRO A 41 -5.21 -10.58 -5.71
C PRO A 41 -3.87 -11.33 -5.83
N PRO A 42 -2.88 -11.03 -4.96
CA PRO A 42 -2.99 -10.10 -3.85
C PRO A 42 -2.82 -8.63 -4.26
N GLN A 43 -3.58 -7.75 -3.60
CA GLN A 43 -3.57 -6.30 -3.81
C GLN A 43 -3.37 -5.60 -2.46
N ILE A 44 -2.45 -4.63 -2.42
CA ILE A 44 -1.97 -4.03 -1.17
C ILE A 44 -2.41 -2.58 -1.13
N PHE A 45 -2.99 -2.21 0.01
CA PHE A 45 -3.44 -0.86 0.32
C PHE A 45 -2.84 -0.41 1.64
N ASN A 46 -2.44 0.85 1.71
CA ASN A 46 -2.17 1.53 2.97
C ASN A 46 -3.39 2.37 3.32
N GLU A 47 -4.20 1.89 4.28
CA GLU A 47 -5.53 2.40 4.56
C GLU A 47 -6.40 2.38 3.29
N ASP A 48 -6.68 3.55 2.71
CA ASP A 48 -7.47 3.72 1.48
C ASP A 48 -6.58 3.93 0.24
N GLU A 49 -5.26 4.00 0.41
CA GLU A 49 -4.32 4.34 -0.67
C GLU A 49 -3.72 3.08 -1.29
N TYR A 50 -3.97 2.88 -2.59
CA TYR A 50 -3.42 1.74 -3.33
C TYR A 50 -1.89 1.80 -3.40
N CYS A 51 -1.21 0.75 -2.94
CA CYS A 51 0.25 0.60 -2.98
C CYS A 51 0.70 -0.14 -4.24
N GLY A 52 0.09 -1.28 -4.52
CA GLY A 52 0.47 -2.13 -5.65
C GLY A 52 0.01 -3.57 -5.50
N ASP A 53 0.44 -4.40 -6.45
CA ASP A 53 0.20 -5.84 -6.47
C ASP A 53 1.40 -6.63 -5.93
N TYR A 54 1.31 -7.96 -6.02
CA TYR A 54 2.38 -8.86 -5.58
C TYR A 54 3.74 -8.54 -6.23
N ASP A 55 3.77 -8.38 -7.55
CA ASP A 55 5.05 -8.18 -8.27
C ASP A 55 5.73 -6.89 -7.82
N GLY A 56 4.95 -5.82 -7.61
CA GLY A 56 5.48 -4.56 -7.10
C GLY A 56 6.01 -4.70 -5.67
N PHE A 57 5.34 -5.48 -4.83
CA PHE A 57 5.77 -5.76 -3.47
C PHE A 57 7.06 -6.59 -3.42
N ASP A 58 7.13 -7.64 -4.23
CA ASP A 58 8.29 -8.52 -4.30
C ASP A 58 9.52 -7.75 -4.82
N LEU A 59 9.35 -6.94 -5.87
CA LEU A 59 10.40 -6.06 -6.37
C LEU A 59 10.85 -5.02 -5.33
N ALA A 60 9.92 -4.39 -4.62
CA ALA A 60 10.25 -3.45 -3.56
C ALA A 60 10.96 -4.13 -2.38
N ASN A 61 10.64 -5.40 -2.10
CA ASN A 61 11.34 -6.21 -1.11
C ASN A 61 12.78 -6.52 -1.55
N GLU A 62 12.98 -6.90 -2.81
CA GLU A 62 14.32 -7.15 -3.37
C GLU A 62 15.19 -5.88 -3.39
N ASN A 63 14.60 -4.71 -3.59
CA ASN A 63 15.28 -3.42 -3.63
C ASN A 63 15.42 -2.72 -2.26
N ASP A 64 14.92 -3.32 -1.16
CA ASP A 64 14.82 -2.69 0.16
C ASP A 64 13.97 -1.38 0.18
N GLU A 65 13.10 -1.18 -0.81
CA GLU A 65 12.23 -0.01 -0.98
C GLU A 65 10.79 -0.25 -0.48
N LEU A 66 10.58 -1.27 0.35
CA LEU A 66 9.26 -1.62 0.89
C LEU A 66 8.56 -0.43 1.56
N GLU A 67 9.26 0.40 2.32
CA GLU A 67 8.64 1.56 2.98
C GLU A 67 8.07 2.56 1.97
N ILE A 68 8.74 2.74 0.83
CA ILE A 68 8.31 3.61 -0.27
C ILE A 68 7.11 3.00 -0.98
N PHE A 69 7.19 1.71 -1.31
CA PHE A 69 6.09 0.96 -1.95
C PHE A 69 4.81 0.97 -1.10
N LEU A 70 4.96 0.75 0.21
CA LEU A 70 3.87 0.72 1.18
C LEU A 70 3.41 2.14 1.57
N LYS A 71 4.00 3.20 1.00
CA LYS A 71 3.66 4.60 1.27
C LYS A 71 3.77 4.98 2.76
N MET A 72 4.71 4.35 3.45
CA MET A 72 4.93 4.57 4.87
C MET A 72 5.83 5.79 5.07
N PRO A 73 5.63 6.56 6.17
CA PRO A 73 6.52 7.65 6.51
C PRO A 73 7.89 7.07 6.87
N ILE A 74 8.86 7.25 5.97
CA ILE A 74 10.27 6.93 6.21
C ILE A 74 10.72 7.69 7.47
N SER A 75 11.02 6.97 8.55
CA SER A 75 11.59 7.60 9.75
C SER A 75 13.03 8.03 9.42
N ALA A 76 13.20 9.29 9.01
CA ALA A 76 14.43 9.95 8.53
C ALA A 76 15.74 9.48 9.24
N ALA A 77 16.94 9.32 8.64
CA ALA A 77 17.64 9.80 7.41
C ALA A 77 19.03 9.06 7.30
N PRO A 78 19.87 9.11 6.21
CA PRO A 78 19.98 10.16 5.18
C PRO A 78 20.07 9.75 3.69
N VAL A 79 19.74 10.74 2.85
CA VAL A 79 19.98 10.97 1.41
C VAL A 79 20.84 9.97 0.61
N VAL A 80 20.28 9.42 -0.48
CA VAL A 80 21.05 9.14 -1.71
C VAL A 80 20.28 9.61 -2.94
N ASN A 81 21.00 10.28 -3.82
CA ASN A 81 20.55 10.96 -5.01
C ASN A 81 20.13 9.95 -6.09
N GLY A 82 18.91 10.06 -6.62
CA GLY A 82 18.50 9.26 -7.79
C GLY A 82 17.02 9.34 -8.14
N ALA A 83 16.50 10.53 -8.49
CA ALA A 83 15.27 10.61 -9.30
C ALA A 83 15.53 9.94 -10.69
N PRO A 84 14.54 9.38 -11.42
CA PRO A 84 13.29 10.07 -11.80
C PRO A 84 12.06 9.12 -11.85
N LYS A 85 10.78 9.45 -12.01
CA LYS A 85 10.05 10.60 -12.57
C LYS A 85 8.56 10.32 -12.27
N VAL A 86 7.82 11.18 -11.58
CA VAL A 86 6.42 11.52 -11.91
C VAL A 86 6.01 12.83 -11.24
N THR A 87 5.65 13.80 -12.07
CA THR A 87 4.80 14.96 -11.74
C THR A 87 3.80 15.08 -12.90
N PRO A 88 2.65 15.77 -12.77
CA PRO A 88 1.92 16.20 -11.58
C PRO A 88 0.41 15.84 -11.63
N HIS A 89 -0.25 15.68 -10.48
CA HIS A 89 -1.66 16.09 -10.33
C HIS A 89 -1.93 16.61 -8.92
N GLU A 90 -2.91 17.50 -8.84
CA GLU A 90 -2.93 18.70 -8.02
C GLU A 90 -3.04 18.54 -6.51
N VAL A 91 -2.43 19.52 -5.86
CA VAL A 91 -2.53 19.95 -4.46
C VAL A 91 -3.97 20.03 -3.97
N SER A 92 -4.23 19.52 -2.77
CA SER A 92 -5.11 20.20 -1.82
C SER A 92 -4.46 20.23 -0.45
N LYS A 93 -4.17 21.45 0.00
CA LYS A 93 -3.62 21.78 1.32
C LYS A 93 -4.70 21.53 2.37
N GLU A 94 -4.36 20.84 3.46
CA GLU A 94 -4.95 21.16 4.76
C GLU A 94 -3.91 20.98 5.88
N LYS A 95 -3.64 22.09 6.57
CA LYS A 95 -2.81 22.12 7.78
C LYS A 95 -3.59 21.46 8.92
N LYS A 96 -3.13 20.34 9.48
CA LYS A 96 -3.62 19.86 10.78
C LYS A 96 -2.47 19.50 11.74
N ASN A 97 -2.32 20.43 12.69
CA ASN A 97 -2.11 20.25 14.12
C ASN A 97 -1.17 19.13 14.59
N LEU A 98 -0.06 19.59 15.18
CA LEU A 98 0.92 18.84 15.96
C LEU A 98 0.28 18.37 17.28
N ASN A 99 -0.40 17.21 17.32
CA ASN A 99 -0.81 16.54 18.58
C ASN A 99 -1.33 15.08 18.48
N ASN A 100 -1.13 14.34 17.38
CA ASN A 100 -1.68 12.98 17.29
C ASN A 100 -0.57 11.94 17.24
N LEU A 101 -0.53 11.10 18.28
CA LEU A 101 0.30 9.90 18.36
C LEU A 101 0.23 9.12 17.05
N THR A 102 1.37 9.02 16.37
CA THR A 102 1.84 7.88 15.56
C THR A 102 0.76 6.90 15.08
N THR A 103 -0.19 7.36 14.26
CA THR A 103 -0.97 6.48 13.38
C THR A 103 -0.07 6.22 12.18
N PHE A 104 0.81 5.22 12.29
CA PHE A 104 1.32 4.59 11.08
C PHE A 104 0.10 4.00 10.36
N GLY A 105 -0.09 4.35 9.08
CA GLY A 105 -1.19 3.85 8.28
C GLY A 105 -1.29 2.32 8.35
N PHE A 106 -2.51 1.79 8.40
CA PHE A 106 -2.76 0.37 8.58
C PHE A 106 -2.83 -0.33 7.22
N LEU A 107 -1.95 -1.29 7.00
CA LEU A 107 -1.84 -2.01 5.73
C LEU A 107 -2.92 -3.08 5.58
N ASN A 108 -3.59 -3.11 4.43
CA ASN A 108 -4.61 -4.10 4.07
C ASN A 108 -4.14 -4.90 2.85
N PHE A 109 -4.06 -6.22 3.02
CA PHE A 109 -3.70 -7.19 1.99
C PHE A 109 -4.95 -7.93 1.53
N TYR A 110 -5.49 -7.55 0.38
CA TYR A 110 -6.65 -8.22 -0.21
C TYR A 110 -6.19 -9.44 -0.99
N GLN A 111 -6.55 -10.63 -0.52
CA GLN A 111 -6.09 -11.91 -1.06
C GLN A 111 -7.25 -12.90 -1.26
N ARG A 112 -6.98 -14.05 -1.88
CA ARG A 112 -7.88 -15.21 -1.93
C ARG A 112 -7.20 -16.36 -1.22
N ASN A 113 -7.94 -17.09 -0.38
CA ASN A 113 -7.45 -18.32 0.26
C ASN A 113 -7.45 -19.52 -0.70
#